data_AF-A0A932D1K6-F1
#
_entry.id   AF-A0A932D1K6-F1
#
_cell.length_a   1.000
_cell.length_b   1.000
_cell.length_c   1.000
_cell.angle_alpha   90.00
_cell.angle_beta   90.00
_cell.angle_gamma   90.00
#
_symmetry.space_group_name_H-M   'P 1'
#
loop_
_entity.id
_entity.type
_entity.pdbx_description
1 polymer ?
#
loop_
_entity_poly.entity_id
_entity_poly.type
_entity_poly.pdbx_seq_one_letter_code
_entity_poly.pdbx_strand_id
1 'polypeptide(L)' 'MKNYLFAGCDAGAERAAIAYTILGCCQLADVNPVEYLSDVLPRLARSVRLRDVPALLPARWKASRPAPSAAAPAPAPPAT' A
#
# COMPACT_ATOMS: atom_id res chain seq x y z
N MET A 1 -7.00 29.47 6.51
CA MET A 1 -7.75 28.33 5.96
C MET A 1 -7.62 28.38 4.44
N LYS A 2 -6.79 27.51 3.84
CA LYS A 2 -6.25 27.72 2.48
C LYS A 2 -6.08 26.37 1.75
N ASN A 3 -7.14 25.58 1.72
CA ASN A 3 -7.20 24.37 0.88
C ASN A 3 -7.94 24.71 -0.41
N TYR A 4 -7.27 25.41 -1.33
CA TYR A 4 -7.77 25.68 -2.68
C TYR A 4 -6.80 25.16 -3.76
N LEU A 5 -5.96 24.18 -3.43
CA LEU A 5 -4.97 23.61 -4.36
C LEU A 5 -5.50 22.44 -5.20
N PHE A 6 -6.79 22.11 -5.11
CA PHE A 6 -7.38 20.94 -5.80
C PHE A 6 -8.58 21.29 -6.70
N ALA A 7 -8.97 22.56 -6.79
CA ALA A 7 -10.13 23.03 -7.56
C ALA A 7 -9.90 23.10 -9.08
N GLY A 8 -9.16 22.15 -9.66
CA GLY A 8 -8.87 22.10 -11.10
C GLY A 8 -8.59 20.72 -11.68
N CYS A 9 -8.67 19.67 -10.88
CA CYS A 9 -8.52 18.28 -11.31
C CYS A 9 -9.36 17.43 -10.36
N ASP A 10 -10.68 17.37 -10.57
CA ASP A 10 -11.59 16.53 -9.78
C ASP A 10 -11.06 15.10 -9.65
N ALA A 11 -10.52 14.55 -10.75
CA ALA A 11 -9.89 13.23 -10.76
C ALA A 11 -8.66 13.11 -9.84
N GLY A 12 -7.89 14.18 -9.64
CA GLY A 12 -6.71 14.20 -8.76
C GLY A 12 -7.09 14.30 -7.28
N ALA A 13 -8.08 15.12 -6.98
CA ALA A 13 -8.66 15.22 -5.63
C ALA A 13 -9.32 13.90 -5.22
N GLU A 14 -10.06 13.26 -6.12
CA GLU A 14 -10.71 11.97 -5.92
C GLU A 14 -9.68 10.86 -5.67
N ARG A 15 -8.63 10.77 -6.48
CA ARG A 15 -7.54 9.79 -6.27
C ARG A 15 -6.83 9.98 -4.93
N ALA A 16 -6.62 11.24 -4.52
CA ALA A 16 -6.05 11.55 -3.22
C ALA A 16 -6.98 11.12 -2.07
N ALA A 17 -8.28 11.36 -2.18
CA ALA A 17 -9.27 10.93 -1.20
C ALA A 17 -9.37 9.39 -1.09
N ILE A 18 -9.31 8.69 -2.23
CA ILE A 18 -9.28 7.22 -2.28
C ILE A 18 -8.02 6.71 -1.57
N ALA A 19 -6.84 7.26 -1.88
CA ALA A 19 -5.59 6.88 -1.23
C ALA A 19 -5.67 7.11 0.30
N TYR A 20 -6.19 8.26 0.73
CA TYR A 20 -6.33 8.58 2.16
C TYR A 20 -7.28 7.63 2.89
N THR A 21 -8.37 7.23 2.22
CA THR A 21 -9.33 6.24 2.75
C THR A 21 -8.65 4.88 2.95
N ILE A 22 -7.85 4.43 1.97
CA ILE A 22 -7.09 3.17 2.07
C ILE A 22 -6.08 3.24 3.23
N LEU A 23 -5.37 4.36 3.38
CA LEU A 23 -4.46 4.57 4.50
C LEU A 23 -5.18 4.48 5.86
N GLY A 24 -6.38 5.07 5.97
CA GLY A 24 -7.23 4.95 7.16
C GLY A 24 -7.67 3.50 7.43
N CYS A 25 -8.01 2.74 6.38
CA CYS A 25 -8.32 1.31 6.52
C CYS A 25 -7.11 0.50 7.00
N CYS A 26 -5.88 0.83 6.57
CA CYS A 26 -4.66 0.18 7.07
C CYS A 26 -4.45 0.45 8.56
N GLN A 27 -4.71 1.67 9.03
CA GLN A 27 -4.63 2.02 10.45
C GLN A 27 -5.66 1.23 11.28
N LEU A 28 -6.90 1.13 10.81
CA LEU A 28 -7.94 0.36 11.49
C LEU A 28 -7.65 -1.16 11.52
N ALA A 29 -6.91 -1.66 10.52
CA ALA A 29 -6.52 -3.06 10.44
C ALA A 29 -5.20 -3.38 11.18
N ASP A 30 -4.58 -2.39 11.84
CA ASP A 30 -3.27 -2.52 12.47
C ASP A 30 -2.21 -3.07 11.49
N VAL A 31 -2.18 -2.50 10.28
CA VAL A 31 -1.25 -2.86 9.20
C VAL A 31 -0.36 -1.66 8.91
N ASN A 32 0.95 -1.90 8.75
CA ASN A 32 1.87 -0.85 8.32
C ASN A 32 1.50 -0.39 6.89
N PRO A 33 1.06 0.87 6.71
CA PRO A 33 0.58 1.36 5.41
C PRO A 33 1.68 1.38 4.35
N VAL A 34 2.94 1.62 4.74
CA VAL A 34 4.09 1.64 3.81
C VAL A 34 4.33 0.23 3.26
N GLU A 35 4.32 -0.76 4.14
CA GLU A 35 4.55 -2.16 3.79
C GLU A 35 3.43 -2.70 2.89
N TYR A 36 2.17 -2.42 3.28
CA TYR A 36 1.01 -2.76 2.49
C TYR A 36 1.05 -2.14 1.08
N LEU A 37 1.32 -0.83 0.99
CA LEU A 37 1.32 -0.13 -0.28
C LEU A 37 2.45 -0.62 -1.20
N SER A 38 3.60 -0.96 -0.62
CA SER A 38 4.76 -1.50 -1.35
C SER A 38 4.49 -2.85 -2.00
N ASP A 39 3.65 -3.70 -1.39
CA ASP A 39 3.25 -4.99 -1.97
C ASP A 39 2.02 -4.86 -2.90
N VAL A 40 1.05 -4.04 -2.51
CA VAL A 40 -0.22 -3.93 -3.24
C VAL A 40 -0.08 -3.10 -4.52
N LEU A 41 0.66 -1.98 -4.54
CA LEU A 41 0.79 -1.16 -5.77
C LEU A 41 1.41 -1.93 -6.95
N PRO A 42 2.52 -2.68 -6.79
CA PRO A 42 3.10 -3.44 -7.90
C PRO A 42 2.21 -4.59 -8.35
N ARG A 43 1.47 -5.22 -7.42
CA ARG A 43 0.50 -6.28 -7.74
C ARG A 43 -0.68 -5.70 -8.54
N LEU A 44 -1.19 -4.55 -8.12
CA LEU A 44 -2.27 -3.83 -8.78
C LEU A 44 -1.87 -3.41 -10.21
N ALA A 45 -0.66 -2.87 -10.38
CA ALA A 45 -0.14 -2.44 -11.68
C ALA A 45 0.13 -3.59 -12.66
N ARG A 46 0.46 -4.79 -12.16
CA ARG A 46 0.82 -5.93 -13.01
C ARG A 46 -0.39 -6.69 -13.55
N SER A 47 -1.27 -7.21 -12.69
CA SER A 47 -2.30 -8.19 -13.16
C SER A 47 -3.46 -8.44 -12.20
N VAL A 48 -3.78 -7.52 -11.27
CA VAL A 48 -4.93 -7.75 -10.37
C VAL A 48 -6.23 -7.56 -11.15
N ARG A 49 -7.05 -8.61 -11.21
CA ARG A 49 -8.43 -8.49 -11.69
C ARG A 49 -9.30 -7.93 -10.58
N LEU A 50 -10.34 -7.17 -10.94
CA LEU A 50 -11.28 -6.57 -9.97
C LEU A 50 -11.84 -7.59 -8.95
N ARG A 51 -12.01 -8.85 -9.35
CA ARG A 51 -12.47 -9.95 -8.49
C ARG A 51 -11.50 -10.30 -7.34
N ASP A 52 -10.22 -9.98 -7.50
CA ASP A 52 -9.16 -10.32 -6.54
C ASP A 52 -8.90 -9.16 -5.56
N VAL A 53 -9.52 -7.99 -5.80
CA VAL A 53 -9.44 -6.79 -4.93
C VAL A 53 -9.91 -7.06 -3.50
N PRO A 54 -10.98 -7.83 -3.23
CA PRO A 54 -11.38 -8.15 -1.87
C PRO A 54 -10.29 -8.90 -1.10
N ALA A 55 -9.46 -9.71 -1.77
CA ALA A 55 -8.34 -10.41 -1.13
C ALA A 55 -7.17 -9.47 -0.78
N LEU A 56 -7.10 -8.29 -1.41
CA LEU A 56 -6.11 -7.27 -1.14
C LEU A 56 -6.50 -6.33 0.01
N LEU A 57 -7.68 -6.47 0.63
CA LEU A 57 -8.03 -5.69 1.82
C LEU A 57 -6.95 -5.84 2.90
N PRO A 58 -6.55 -4.76 3.61
CA PRO A 58 -5.43 -4.79 4.56
C PRO A 58 -5.50 -5.95 5.56
N ALA A 59 -6.69 -6.23 6.10
CA ALA A 59 -6.92 -7.34 7.02
C ALA A 59 -6.69 -8.73 6.39
N ARG A 60 -7.14 -8.94 5.14
CA ARG A 60 -6.97 -10.21 4.42
C ARG A 60 -5.57 -10.37 3.86
N TRP A 61 -4.96 -9.26 3.43
CA TRP A 61 -3.56 -9.20 3.04
C TRP A 61 -2.65 -9.64 4.20
N LYS A 62 -2.88 -9.10 5.42
CA LYS A 62 -2.17 -9.51 6.65
C LYS A 62 -2.30 -11.01 6.92
N ALA A 63 -3.51 -11.57 6.77
CA ALA A 63 -3.77 -13.00 6.97
C ALA A 63 -3.18 -13.90 5.87
N SER A 64 -3.06 -13.39 4.64
CA SER A 64 -2.54 -14.14 3.49
C SER A 64 -1.02 -14.14 3.38
N ARG A 65 -0.33 -13.20 4.05
CA ARG A 65 1.13 -13.17 4.07
C ARG A 65 1.64 -14.17 5.11
N PRO A 66 2.52 -15.12 4.73
CA PRO A 66 3.46 -15.63 5.70
C PRO A 66 4.26 -14.42 6.20
N ALA A 67 4.46 -14.32 7.51
CA ALA A 67 5.30 -13.29 8.12
C ALA A 67 6.60 -13.16 7.30
N PRO A 68 7.14 -11.95 7.06
CA PRO A 68 8.40 -11.81 6.35
C PRO A 68 9.45 -12.62 7.10
N SER A 69 9.78 -13.79 6.55
CA SER A 69 10.97 -14.54 6.89
C SER A 69 12.13 -13.60 6.59
N ALA A 70 12.71 -13.07 7.67
CA ALA A 70 14.03 -12.46 7.76
C ALA A 70 14.59 -11.91 6.45
N ALA A 71 14.54 -10.58 6.29
CA ALA A 71 15.52 -9.92 5.44
C ALA A 71 16.91 -10.36 5.92
N ALA A 72 17.55 -11.17 5.10
CA ALA A 72 18.90 -11.66 5.27
C ALA A 72 19.87 -10.48 5.47
N PRO A 73 20.89 -10.64 6.33
CA PRO A 73 21.88 -9.58 6.56
C PRO A 73 22.59 -9.26 5.25
N ALA A 74 22.73 -7.96 4.98
CA ALA A 74 23.52 -7.44 3.88
C ALA A 74 24.89 -8.15 3.82
N PRO A 75 25.34 -8.65 2.66
CA PRO A 75 26.71 -9.13 2.55
C PRO A 75 27.63 -7.93 2.79
N ALA A 76 28.44 -8.02 3.85
CA ALA A 76 29.50 -7.07 4.13
C ALA A 76 30.37 -6.87 2.87
N PRO A 77 30.82 -5.63 2.57
CA PRO A 77 31.73 -5.42 1.46
C PRO A 77 33.03 -6.22 1.72
N PRO A 78 33.57 -6.95 0.73
CA PRO A 78 34.87 -7.59 0.89
C PRO A 78 35.91 -6.50 1.06
N ALA A 79 36.54 -6.45 2.23
CA ALA A 79 37.76 -5.71 2.44
C ALA A 79 38.88 -6.39 1.63
N THR A 80 39.36 -5.75 0.57
CA THR A 80 40.68 -5.93 -0.01
C THR A 80 41.10 -4.61 -0.64
#